data_AF-A0A959VLN5-F1
#
_entry.id   AF-A0A959VLN5-F1
#
_cell.length_a   1.000
_cell.length_b   1.000
_cell.length_c   1.000
_cell.angle_alpha   90.00
_cell.angle_beta   90.00
_cell.angle_gamma   90.00
#
_symmetry.space_group_name_H-M   'P 1'
#
loop_
_entity.id
_entity.type
_entity.pdbx_description
1 polymer ?
#
loop_
_entity_poly.entity_id
_entity_poly.type
_entity_poly.pdbx_seq_one_letter_code
_entity_poly.pdbx_strand_id
1 'polypeptide(L)' 'MPGPAITFIGAGSTVFARNLLGDILSLPALQESDIRLFDIDPERLRTSEIMA' A
#
# COMPACT_ATOMS: atom_id res chain seq x y z
N MET A 1 -13.48 9.13 -12.85
CA MET A 1 -12.08 9.61 -12.79
C MET A 1 -11.29 8.50 -12.14
N PRO A 2 -10.08 8.16 -12.58
CA PRO A 2 -9.26 7.21 -11.84
C PRO A 2 -9.07 7.72 -10.41
N GLY A 3 -9.11 6.84 -9.42
CA GLY A 3 -8.87 7.20 -8.03
C GLY A 3 -7.46 7.77 -7.83
N PRO A 4 -7.18 8.38 -6.66
CA PRO A 4 -5.88 8.99 -6.41
C PRO A 4 -4.77 7.94 -6.42
N ALA A 5 -3.58 8.33 -6.89
CA ALA A 5 -2.40 7.50 -6.75
C ALA A 5 -1.79 7.69 -5.35
N ILE A 6 -1.61 6.59 -4.61
CA ILE A 6 -1.06 6.60 -3.25
C ILE A 6 0.19 5.72 -3.24
N THR A 7 1.34 6.31 -2.89
CA THR A 7 2.62 5.59 -2.85
C THR A 7 3.13 5.45 -1.41
N PHE A 8 3.41 4.22 -0.99
CA PHE A 8 4.04 3.93 0.30
C PHE A 8 5.56 3.83 0.12
N ILE A 9 6.30 4.81 0.64
CA ILE A 9 7.76 4.81 0.68
C ILE A 9 8.20 4.17 2.01
N GLY A 10 9.00 3.12 1.94
CA GLY A 10 9.29 2.26 3.10
C GLY A 10 8.23 1.18 3.31
N ALA A 11 7.63 0.69 2.21
CA ALA A 11 6.56 -0.30 2.23
C ALA A 11 6.96 -1.64 2.85
N GLY A 12 8.27 -1.92 3.03
CA GLY A 12 8.77 -3.09 3.73
C GLY A 12 8.41 -3.14 5.22
N SER A 13 7.75 -2.11 5.75
CA SER A 13 7.06 -2.17 7.04
C SER A 13 5.70 -2.85 6.87
N THR A 14 5.70 -4.19 6.74
CA THR A 14 4.53 -4.99 6.35
C THR A 14 3.28 -4.74 7.20
N VAL A 15 3.40 -4.65 8.53
CA VAL A 15 2.25 -4.40 9.41
C VAL A 15 1.67 -3.00 9.20
N PHE A 16 2.54 -2.01 9.02
CA PHE A 16 2.13 -0.64 8.73
C PHE A 16 1.43 -0.53 7.37
N ALA A 17 2.04 -1.08 6.31
CA ALA A 17 1.49 -1.05 4.97
C ALA A 17 0.12 -1.74 4.90
N ARG A 18 -0.03 -2.91 5.53
CA ARG A 18 -1.30 -3.65 5.59
C ARG A 18 -2.39 -2.87 6.32
N ASN A 19 -2.09 -2.30 7.48
CA ASN A 19 -3.09 -1.58 8.26
C ASN A 19 -3.56 -0.33 7.50
N LEU A 20 -2.62 0.42 6.92
CA LEU A 20 -2.96 1.64 6.16
C LEU A 20 -3.75 1.33 4.89
N LEU A 21 -3.42 0.23 4.20
CA LEU A 21 -4.18 -0.25 3.06
C LEU A 21 -5.62 -0.60 3.44
N GLY A 22 -5.80 -1.32 4.54
CA GLY A 22 -7.13 -1.65 5.07
C GLY A 22 -7.97 -0.40 5.35
N ASP A 23 -7.38 0.60 6.01
CA ASP A 23 -8.05 1.87 6.29
C ASP A 23 -8.41 2.62 5.00
N ILE A 24 -7.49 2.72 4.04
CA ILE A 24 -7.70 3.39 2.75
C ILE A 24 -8.85 2.73 1.97
N LEU A 25 -8.83 1.40 1.82
CA LEU A 25 -9.85 0.67 1.06
C LEU A 25 -11.20 0.59 1.79
N SER A 26 -11.25 0.87 3.09
CA SER A 26 -12.50 1.02 3.83
C SER A 26 -13.24 2.32 3.51
N LEU A 27 -12.55 3.32 2.97
CA LEU A 27 -13.12 4.63 2.62
C LEU A 27 -13.67 4.59 1.17
N PRO A 28 -14.98 4.75 0.94
CA PRO A 28 -15.57 4.66 -0.40
C PRO A 28 -14.95 5.61 -1.43
N ALA A 29 -14.50 6.79 -0.99
CA ALA A 29 -13.85 7.77 -1.85
C ALA A 29 -12.44 7.36 -2.33
N LEU A 30 -11.83 6.35 -1.69
CA LEU A 30 -10.47 5.90 -1.96
C LEU A 30 -10.40 4.43 -2.41
N GLN A 31 -11.52 3.74 -2.54
CA GLN A 31 -11.56 2.32 -2.93
C GLN A 31 -10.90 2.03 -4.29
N GLU A 32 -10.96 2.98 -5.21
CA GLU A 32 -10.34 2.86 -6.54
C GLU A 32 -8.96 3.56 -6.64
N SER A 33 -8.27 3.73 -5.51
CA SER A 33 -6.93 4.32 -5.49
C SER A 33 -5.91 3.40 -6.16
N ASP A 34 -4.95 3.98 -6.88
CA ASP A 34 -3.79 3.26 -7.42
C ASP A 34 -2.70 3.17 -6.34
N ILE A 35 -2.56 2.00 -5.72
CA ILE A 35 -1.62 1.74 -4.63
C ILE A 35 -0.27 1.30 -5.19
N ARG A 36 0.79 2.02 -4.82
CA ARG A 36 2.17 1.73 -5.23
C ARG A 36 3.05 1.52 -4.01
N LEU A 37 3.86 0.47 -4.03
CA LEU A 37 4.76 0.12 -2.94
C LEU A 37 6.20 0.36 -3.36
N PHE A 38 6.99 0.98 -2.48
CA PHE A 38 8.42 1.16 -2.66
C PHE A 38 9.17 0.86 -1.36
N ASP A 39 10.22 0.04 -1.46
CA ASP A 39 11.24 -0.10 -0.43
C ASP A 39 12.59 -0.32 -1.12
N ILE A 40 13.68 0.08 -0.47
CA ILE A 40 15.04 -0.14 -0.98
C ILE A 40 15.49 -1.60 -0.81
N ASP A 41 14.86 -2.31 0.13
CA ASP A 41 15.09 -3.72 0.38
C ASP A 41 14.03 -4.55 -0.38
N PRO A 42 14.42 -5.28 -1.43
CA PRO A 42 13.48 -6.04 -2.27
C PRO A 42 12.83 -7.22 -1.53
N GLU A 43 13.47 -7.79 -0.51
CA GLU A 43 12.89 -8.91 0.26
C GLU A 43 11.81 -8.39 1.22
N ARG A 44 12.06 -7.24 1.85
CA ARG A 44 11.03 -6.58 2.68
C ARG A 44 9.86 -6.07 1.83
N LEU A 45 10.13 -5.56 0.63
CA LEU A 45 9.09 -5.16 -0.32
C LEU A 45 8.21 -6.36 -0.71
N ARG A 46 8.81 -7.47 -1.14
CA ARG A 46 8.09 -8.70 -1.52
C ARG A 46 7.20 -9.22 -0.39
N THR A 47 7.69 -9.19 0.86
CA THR A 47 6.90 -9.60 2.03
C THR A 47 5.63 -8.76 2.16
N SER A 48 5.70 -7.48 1.82
CA SER A 48 4.59 -6.54 1.95
C SER A 48 3.63 -6.62 0.76
N GLU A 49 4.11 -6.93 -0.44
CA GLU A 49 3.28 -7.23 -1.62
C GLU A 49 2.41 -8.48 -1.44
N ILE A 50 2.91 -9.52 -0.76
CA ILE A 50 2.13 -10.76 -0.52
C ILE A 50 0.98 -10.53 0.48
N MET A 51 1.13 -9.53 1.35
CA MET A 51 0.21 -9.26 2.46
C MET A 51 -0.78 -8.13 2.17
N ALA A 52 -0.53 -7.33 1.13
CA ALA A 52 -1.36 -6.23 0.63
C ALA A 52 -2.43 -6.76 -0.33
#